data_AF-A0A670K5G6-F1
#
_entry.id   AF-A0A670K5G6-F1
#
_cell.length_a   1.000
_cell.length_b   1.000
_cell.length_c   1.000
_cell.angle_alpha   90.00
_cell.angle_beta   90.00
_cell.angle_gamma   90.00
#
_symmetry.space_group_name_H-M   'P 1'
#
loop_
_entity.id
_entity.type
_entity.pdbx_description
1 polymer ?
#
loop_
_entity_poly.entity_id
_entity_poly.type
_entity_poly.pdbx_seq_one_letter_code
_entity_poly.pdbx_strand_id
1 'polypeptide(L)'
;MESSNQLWLERLFPPHFSKVDFFSGSHQPEPLICEKFALERARRTEQIYNKTAKASFHEDQQFQRKGSPSKLLVSEQELNLWGRKREREKIQDFRVSAIGEWWSFSDGRNWLRGNWVFPEGKNISLKIQVSLLKAELVELKAKYKTLVAESEQAMQELSDYRTEAWCKTGWLEQIQRQRFERDSKIEVFKQGLLEKSDSIRSLKEELKQRRGEVTHLKLQKKDLQEELEEFRERQDFQNKLLTENMKLCHDMEMRKIQKELEDAKGELDAEKALNTKKWMRLIFLQSMGLSRVSSSTIIQKHQFFGDQPSLWSSSHFHTSLLGKPWL
;
A
#
# COMPACT_ATOMS: atom_id res chain seq x y z
N MET A 1 35.07 29.80 -3.39
CA MET A 1 35.14 29.19 -4.73
C MET A 1 34.04 28.13 -4.87
N GLU A 2 32.77 28.49 -4.76
CA GLU A 2 31.64 27.52 -4.76
C GLU A 2 30.56 27.79 -5.82
N SER A 3 30.76 28.79 -6.68
CA SER A 3 29.74 29.21 -7.65
C SER A 3 29.74 28.39 -8.96
N SER A 4 30.81 27.65 -9.26
CA SER A 4 30.96 26.96 -10.55
C SER A 4 30.23 25.62 -10.62
N ASN A 5 30.01 24.97 -9.47
CA ASN A 5 29.40 23.64 -9.40
C ASN A 5 27.86 23.66 -9.41
N GLN A 6 27.22 24.79 -9.10
CA GLN A 6 25.76 24.92 -9.20
C GLN A 6 25.29 25.07 -10.65
N LEU A 7 26.12 25.69 -11.51
CA LEU A 7 25.75 26.05 -12.88
C LEU A 7 25.59 24.86 -13.83
N TRP A 8 26.31 23.75 -13.64
CA TRP A 8 26.18 22.59 -14.55
C TRP A 8 24.95 21.74 -14.23
N LEU A 9 24.57 21.66 -12.95
CA LEU A 9 23.38 20.95 -12.50
C LEU A 9 22.11 21.64 -13.01
N GLU A 10 22.04 22.97 -12.92
CA GLU A 10 20.92 23.75 -13.48
C GLU A 10 20.86 23.71 -15.01
N ARG A 11 22.00 23.45 -15.69
CA ARG A 11 22.05 23.36 -17.17
C ARG A 11 21.57 22.01 -17.71
N LEU A 12 21.75 20.93 -16.93
CA LEU A 12 21.27 19.60 -17.28
C LEU A 12 19.83 19.35 -16.81
N PHE A 13 19.41 20.04 -15.74
CA PHE A 13 18.06 19.98 -15.20
C PHE A 13 17.56 21.40 -14.92
N PRO A 14 17.10 22.14 -15.94
CA PRO A 14 16.48 23.43 -15.71
C PRO A 14 15.31 23.23 -14.74
N PRO A 15 15.25 23.95 -13.60
CA PRO A 15 14.12 23.83 -12.70
C PRO A 15 12.86 24.19 -13.48
N HIS A 16 11.92 23.26 -13.56
CA HIS A 16 10.65 23.43 -14.28
C HIS A 16 9.76 24.55 -13.72
N PHE A 17 10.14 25.11 -12.58
CA PHE A 17 9.43 26.19 -11.91
C PHE A 17 10.43 27.21 -11.37
N SER A 18 10.28 28.44 -11.84
CA SER A 18 10.95 29.64 -11.35
C SER A 18 10.27 30.12 -10.06
N LYS A 19 11.00 30.84 -9.20
CA LYS A 19 10.39 31.57 -8.06
C LYS A 19 9.32 32.55 -8.54
N VAL A 20 9.40 33.02 -9.78
CA VAL A 20 8.40 33.89 -10.40
C VAL A 20 7.07 33.13 -10.57
N ASP A 21 7.09 31.84 -10.92
CA ASP A 21 5.89 31.02 -11.14
C ASP A 21 5.07 30.78 -9.86
N PHE A 22 5.70 30.92 -8.69
CA PHE A 22 5.02 30.81 -7.38
C PHE A 22 4.34 32.10 -6.92
N PHE A 23 4.75 33.27 -7.44
CA PHE A 23 4.28 34.57 -6.94
C PHE A 23 3.62 35.46 -8.01
N SER A 24 3.72 35.12 -9.29
CA SER A 24 3.01 35.84 -10.36
C SER A 24 1.71 35.13 -10.73
N GLY A 25 0.60 35.57 -10.15
CA GLY A 25 -0.73 35.27 -10.70
C GLY A 25 -1.76 34.95 -9.63
N SER A 26 -2.71 35.86 -9.46
CA SER A 26 -3.93 35.76 -8.67
C SER A 26 -4.90 34.69 -9.19
N HIS A 27 -4.47 33.44 -9.27
CA HIS A 27 -5.32 32.31 -9.59
C HIS A 27 -5.66 31.57 -8.30
N GLN A 28 -6.90 31.76 -7.84
CA GLN A 28 -7.54 30.83 -6.93
C GLN A 28 -7.36 29.43 -7.53
N PRO A 29 -6.62 28.52 -6.88
CA PRO A 29 -6.32 27.23 -7.48
C PRO A 29 -7.65 26.52 -7.74
N GLU A 30 -7.90 26.13 -9.00
CA GLU A 30 -9.00 25.24 -9.30
C GLU A 30 -8.83 24.00 -8.41
N PRO A 31 -9.84 23.65 -7.59
CA PRO A 31 -9.72 22.52 -6.69
C PRO A 31 -9.34 21.29 -7.50
N LEU A 32 -8.30 20.59 -7.04
CA LEU A 32 -7.78 19.39 -7.69
C LEU A 32 -8.95 18.42 -7.92
N ILE A 33 -8.90 17.61 -8.98
CA ILE A 33 -9.99 16.68 -9.33
C ILE A 33 -10.38 15.80 -8.12
N CYS A 34 -9.40 15.39 -7.30
CA CYS A 34 -9.62 14.67 -6.05
C CYS A 34 -10.41 15.47 -4.99
N GLU A 35 -10.20 16.78 -4.91
CA GLU A 35 -10.92 17.69 -4.01
C GLU A 35 -12.37 17.90 -4.47
N LYS A 36 -12.60 17.98 -5.80
CA LYS A 36 -13.96 17.99 -6.37
C LYS A 36 -14.74 16.71 -6.02
N PHE A 37 -14.09 15.55 -6.08
CA PHE A 37 -14.72 14.28 -5.67
C PHE A 37 -14.96 14.17 -4.16
N ALA A 38 -14.03 14.68 -3.33
CA ALA A 38 -14.20 14.70 -1.89
C ALA A 38 -15.37 15.61 -1.46
N LEU A 39 -15.48 16.79 -2.07
CA LEU A 39 -16.56 17.74 -1.83
C LEU A 39 -17.92 17.17 -2.26
N GLU A 40 -17.98 16.53 -3.43
CA GLU A 40 -19.21 15.89 -3.92
C GLU A 40 -19.64 14.71 -3.02
N ARG A 41 -18.68 13.94 -2.50
CA ARG A 41 -18.96 12.85 -1.55
C ARG A 41 -19.44 13.37 -0.19
N ALA A 42 -18.85 14.46 0.30
CA ALA A 42 -19.30 15.14 1.52
C ALA A 42 -20.73 15.65 1.36
N ARG A 43 -21.03 16.32 0.24
CA ARG A 43 -22.37 16.84 -0.08
C ARG A 43 -23.43 15.74 -0.15
N ARG A 44 -23.11 14.58 -0.75
CA ARG A 44 -24.04 13.43 -0.78
C ARG A 44 -24.29 12.86 0.61
N THR A 45 -23.25 12.74 1.42
CA THR A 45 -23.37 12.26 2.80
C THR A 45 -24.25 13.20 3.64
N GLU A 46 -24.04 14.52 3.49
CA GLU A 46 -24.86 15.55 4.14
C GLU A 46 -26.33 15.50 3.68
N GLN A 47 -26.59 15.30 2.39
CA GLN A 47 -27.95 15.15 1.88
C GLN A 47 -28.65 13.90 2.41
N ILE A 48 -27.94 12.78 2.52
CA ILE A 48 -28.47 11.55 3.12
C ILE A 48 -28.79 11.80 4.59
N TYR A 49 -27.85 12.35 5.35
CA TYR A 49 -28.04 12.66 6.76
C TYR A 49 -29.21 13.61 7.00
N ASN A 50 -29.33 14.68 6.21
CA ASN A 50 -30.43 15.63 6.33
C ASN A 50 -31.79 15.03 5.95
N LYS A 51 -31.83 14.10 4.99
CA LYS A 51 -33.05 13.35 4.65
C LYS A 51 -33.44 12.37 5.76
N THR A 52 -32.48 11.62 6.29
CA THR A 52 -32.73 10.64 7.37
C THR A 52 -33.06 11.32 8.69
N ALA A 53 -32.36 12.41 9.05
CA ALA A 53 -32.63 13.17 10.25
C ALA A 53 -34.04 13.81 10.20
N LYS A 54 -34.42 14.42 9.07
CA LYS A 54 -35.78 14.97 8.93
C LYS A 54 -36.86 13.87 8.98
N ALA A 55 -36.59 12.68 8.46
CA ALA A 55 -37.51 11.54 8.55
C ALA A 55 -37.66 11.03 9.99
N SER A 56 -36.56 10.86 10.73
CA SER A 56 -36.59 10.42 12.14
C SER A 56 -37.25 11.46 13.05
N PHE A 57 -37.04 12.76 12.81
CA PHE A 57 -37.72 13.82 13.57
C PHE A 57 -39.24 13.84 13.33
N HIS A 58 -39.72 13.48 12.13
CA HIS A 58 -41.16 13.37 11.86
C HIS A 58 -41.77 12.08 12.43
N GLU A 59 -41.04 10.97 12.44
CA GLU A 59 -41.47 9.73 13.09
C GLU A 59 -41.54 9.88 14.61
N ASP A 60 -40.52 10.45 15.26
CA ASP A 60 -40.49 10.66 16.71
C ASP A 60 -41.62 11.58 17.19
N GLN A 61 -42.02 12.57 16.37
CA GLN A 61 -43.14 13.45 16.68
C GLN A 61 -44.51 12.74 16.55
N GLN A 62 -44.61 11.67 15.76
CA GLN A 62 -45.80 10.80 15.72
C GLN A 62 -45.85 9.82 16.89
N PHE A 63 -44.71 9.28 17.33
CA PHE A 63 -44.62 8.39 18.49
C PHE A 63 -44.95 9.10 19.81
N GLN A 64 -44.54 10.36 19.98
CA GLN A 64 -44.86 11.13 21.19
C GLN A 64 -46.34 11.51 21.35
N ARG A 65 -47.18 11.37 20.31
CA ARG A 65 -48.64 11.58 20.41
C ARG A 65 -49.43 10.31 20.69
N LYS A 66 -48.80 9.13 20.68
CA LYS A 66 -49.46 7.86 20.99
C LYS A 66 -48.50 6.93 21.74
N GLY A 67 -48.64 6.87 23.06
CA GLY A 67 -48.23 5.70 23.83
C GLY A 67 -47.19 5.99 24.89
N SER A 68 -47.66 6.03 26.13
CA SER A 68 -46.84 5.74 27.31
C SER A 68 -46.21 4.34 27.19
N PRO A 69 -44.94 4.13 27.62
CA PRO A 69 -44.33 2.81 27.56
C PRO A 69 -44.67 2.01 28.83
N SER A 70 -45.57 1.04 28.72
CA SER A 70 -45.71 -0.01 29.73
C SER A 70 -44.59 -1.04 29.53
N LYS A 71 -43.73 -1.14 30.55
CA LYS A 71 -42.79 -2.24 30.76
C LYS A 71 -43.57 -3.56 30.79
N LEU A 72 -43.29 -4.48 29.88
CA LEU A 72 -43.60 -5.89 30.06
C LEU A 72 -42.41 -6.72 29.60
N LEU A 73 -41.51 -6.96 30.55
CA LEU A 73 -40.43 -7.93 30.43
C LEU A 73 -41.04 -9.26 30.87
N VAL A 74 -41.59 -10.02 29.91
CA VAL A 74 -41.99 -11.41 30.13
C VAL A 74 -40.93 -12.27 29.47
N SER A 75 -40.21 -13.01 30.32
CA SER A 75 -39.12 -13.91 29.96
C SER A 75 -39.55 -15.03 29.02
N GLU A 76 -38.70 -15.33 28.05
CA GLU A 76 -38.84 -16.33 26.96
C GLU A 76 -38.89 -17.81 27.43
N GLN A 77 -39.46 -18.12 28.59
CA GLN A 77 -39.34 -19.46 29.21
C GLN A 77 -40.63 -20.30 29.27
N GLU A 78 -41.67 -19.96 28.50
CA GLU A 78 -42.93 -20.74 28.48
C GLU A 78 -43.45 -21.16 27.08
N LEU A 79 -42.67 -20.97 26.00
CA LEU A 79 -43.16 -21.21 24.63
C LEU A 79 -42.97 -22.63 24.07
N ASN A 80 -42.48 -23.60 24.86
CA ASN A 80 -42.21 -24.96 24.36
C ASN A 80 -43.20 -26.05 24.79
N LEU A 81 -44.39 -25.72 25.32
CA LEU A 81 -45.37 -26.74 25.75
C LEU A 81 -46.65 -26.84 24.90
N TRP A 82 -46.81 -26.03 23.85
CA TRP A 82 -48.06 -26.01 23.06
C TRP A 82 -47.93 -26.54 21.62
N GLY A 83 -46.89 -27.33 21.35
CA GLY A 83 -46.66 -27.98 20.07
C GLY A 83 -46.97 -29.48 20.09
N ARG A 84 -48.12 -29.86 19.49
CA ARG A 84 -48.53 -31.22 19.06
C ARG A 84 -49.25 -32.11 20.09
N LYS A 85 -50.58 -32.08 20.05
CA LYS A 85 -51.41 -33.23 19.63
C LYS A 85 -52.86 -32.77 19.46
N ARG A 86 -53.24 -32.44 18.22
CA ARG A 86 -54.65 -32.36 17.82
C ARG A 86 -54.99 -33.71 17.19
N GLU A 87 -55.33 -34.68 18.03
CA GLU A 87 -56.14 -35.81 17.58
C GLU A 87 -57.52 -35.23 17.27
N ARG A 88 -57.81 -35.20 15.96
CA ARG A 88 -59.17 -35.10 15.46
C ARG A 88 -59.83 -36.42 15.85
N GLU A 89 -60.92 -36.36 16.61
CA GLU A 89 -62.15 -37.12 16.35
C GLU A 89 -63.12 -37.00 17.54
N LYS A 90 -64.40 -36.86 17.19
CA LYS A 90 -65.60 -36.91 18.05
C LYS A 90 -65.89 -35.67 18.90
N ILE A 91 -66.24 -34.58 18.23
CA ILE A 91 -67.38 -33.76 18.68
C ILE A 91 -68.36 -33.69 17.53
N GLN A 92 -69.10 -34.79 17.35
CA GLN A 92 -70.36 -34.78 16.65
C GLN A 92 -71.40 -35.42 17.58
N ASP A 93 -71.55 -34.86 18.77
CA ASP A 93 -72.62 -35.16 19.72
C ASP A 93 -73.02 -33.88 20.45
N PHE A 94 -73.57 -32.95 19.68
CA PHE A 94 -74.60 -32.06 20.19
C PHE A 94 -75.69 -31.96 19.12
N ARG A 95 -76.17 -33.13 18.68
CA ARG A 95 -77.55 -33.21 18.22
C ARG A 95 -78.39 -32.75 19.41
N VAL A 96 -79.18 -31.72 19.16
CA VAL A 96 -80.28 -31.28 20.01
C VAL A 96 -81.14 -32.50 20.31
N SER A 97 -80.84 -33.22 21.39
CA SER A 97 -81.73 -34.16 22.05
C SER A 97 -82.63 -33.35 22.96
N ALA A 98 -83.53 -32.60 22.34
CA ALA A 98 -84.78 -32.20 22.95
C ALA A 98 -85.79 -31.98 21.82
N ILE A 99 -87.00 -32.47 22.06
CA ILE A 99 -88.19 -32.35 21.22
C ILE A 99 -88.24 -33.41 20.10
N GLY A 100 -88.27 -34.66 20.52
CA GLY A 100 -88.56 -35.81 19.65
C GLY A 100 -89.43 -36.84 20.34
N GLU A 101 -90.32 -36.43 21.25
CA GLU A 101 -91.38 -37.27 21.82
C GLU A 101 -92.42 -36.36 22.50
N TRP A 102 -93.70 -36.67 22.30
CA TRP A 102 -94.89 -35.82 22.50
C TRP A 102 -95.00 -34.73 21.42
N TRP A 103 -95.88 -34.79 20.42
CA TRP A 103 -97.29 -35.20 20.44
C TRP A 103 -97.65 -35.92 19.14
N SER A 104 -98.37 -37.04 19.24
CA SER A 104 -99.06 -37.64 18.10
C SER A 104 -100.06 -36.63 17.53
N PHE A 105 -99.81 -36.16 16.31
CA PHE A 105 -100.63 -35.19 15.55
C PHE A 105 -101.98 -35.76 15.07
N SER A 106 -102.54 -36.76 15.76
CA SER A 106 -103.74 -37.48 15.30
C SER A 106 -104.98 -37.28 16.18
N ASP A 107 -104.88 -36.59 17.32
CA ASP A 107 -106.05 -36.31 18.20
C ASP A 107 -106.31 -34.81 18.46
N GLY A 108 -105.70 -33.91 17.69
CA GLY A 108 -105.82 -32.45 17.90
C GLY A 108 -107.09 -31.79 17.33
N ARG A 109 -107.88 -32.48 16.49
CA ARG A 109 -109.04 -31.86 15.82
C ARG A 109 -110.31 -31.76 16.67
N ASN A 110 -110.36 -32.44 17.82
CA ASN A 110 -111.48 -32.33 18.77
C ASN A 110 -111.21 -31.39 19.97
N TRP A 111 -110.00 -30.84 20.11
CA TRP A 111 -109.67 -29.88 21.17
C TRP A 111 -110.03 -28.41 20.83
N LEU A 112 -110.34 -28.10 19.56
CA LEU A 112 -110.64 -26.75 19.08
C LEU A 112 -112.13 -26.35 19.19
N ARG A 113 -112.99 -27.20 19.77
CA ARG A 113 -114.43 -26.93 19.96
C ARG A 113 -114.93 -27.02 21.41
N GLY A 114 -114.01 -27.13 22.38
CA GLY A 114 -114.32 -27.03 23.79
C GLY A 114 -114.23 -25.60 24.26
N ASN A 115 -115.37 -24.98 24.57
CA ASN A 115 -115.45 -23.65 25.16
C ASN A 115 -114.99 -23.74 26.63
N TRP A 116 -113.67 -23.81 26.84
CA TRP A 116 -113.09 -23.79 28.18
C TRP A 116 -113.13 -22.36 28.72
N VAL A 117 -114.16 -22.06 29.51
CA VAL A 117 -114.18 -20.87 30.37
C VAL A 117 -113.20 -21.14 31.51
N PHE A 118 -111.93 -20.84 31.27
CA PHE A 118 -110.95 -20.71 32.34
C PHE A 118 -111.38 -19.54 33.23
N PRO A 119 -111.27 -19.64 34.58
CA PRO A 119 -111.49 -18.49 35.46
C PRO A 119 -110.65 -17.32 34.96
N GLU A 120 -111.27 -16.16 34.70
CA GLU A 120 -110.64 -15.03 33.98
C GLU A 120 -109.26 -14.64 34.53
N GLY A 121 -109.00 -14.83 35.83
CA GLY A 121 -107.69 -14.62 36.44
C GLY A 121 -106.55 -15.51 35.93
N LYS A 122 -106.80 -16.77 35.53
CA LYS A 122 -105.75 -17.69 35.02
C LYS A 122 -105.39 -17.42 33.56
N ASN A 123 -106.37 -17.02 32.75
CA ASN A 123 -106.17 -16.67 31.35
C ASN A 123 -105.28 -15.41 31.22
N ILE A 124 -105.56 -14.40 32.06
CA ILE A 124 -104.77 -13.16 32.12
C ILE A 124 -103.32 -13.45 32.55
N SER A 125 -103.12 -14.34 33.55
CA SER A 125 -101.78 -14.74 34.03
C SER A 125 -100.92 -15.42 32.95
N LEU A 126 -101.48 -16.40 32.23
CA LEU A 126 -100.76 -17.08 31.14
C LEU A 126 -100.44 -16.12 29.98
N LYS A 127 -101.35 -15.19 29.67
CA LYS A 127 -101.14 -14.19 28.62
C LYS A 127 -99.97 -13.25 28.94
N ILE A 128 -99.83 -12.86 30.21
CA ILE A 128 -98.69 -12.06 30.71
C ILE A 128 -97.38 -12.86 30.58
N GLN A 129 -97.36 -14.14 30.97
CA GLN A 129 -96.17 -14.99 30.83
C GLN A 129 -95.76 -15.17 29.37
N VAL A 130 -96.71 -15.37 28.46
CA VAL A 130 -96.41 -15.47 27.02
C VAL A 130 -95.85 -14.17 26.46
N SER A 131 -96.35 -13.00 26.90
CA SER A 131 -95.76 -11.71 26.49
C SER A 131 -94.35 -11.51 27.04
N LEU A 132 -94.09 -11.93 28.29
CA LEU A 132 -92.77 -11.85 28.91
C LEU A 132 -91.77 -12.73 28.15
N LEU A 133 -92.10 -14.00 27.92
CA LEU A 133 -91.26 -14.94 27.18
C LEU A 133 -90.99 -14.48 25.73
N LYS A 134 -91.95 -13.83 25.09
CA LYS A 134 -91.76 -13.22 23.76
C LYS A 134 -90.77 -12.06 23.79
N ALA A 135 -90.85 -11.19 24.81
CA ALA A 135 -89.90 -10.10 24.98
C ALA A 135 -88.48 -10.64 25.24
N GLU A 136 -88.34 -11.63 26.12
CA GLU A 136 -87.07 -12.31 26.39
C GLU A 136 -86.49 -12.96 25.13
N LEU A 137 -87.31 -13.59 24.29
CA LEU A 137 -86.86 -14.16 23.02
C LEU A 137 -86.29 -13.11 22.07
N VAL A 138 -86.96 -11.95 21.96
CA VAL A 138 -86.49 -10.84 21.12
C VAL A 138 -85.18 -10.28 21.66
N GLU A 139 -85.05 -10.12 22.98
CA GLU A 139 -83.84 -9.64 23.64
C GLU A 139 -82.68 -10.64 23.47
N LEU A 140 -82.91 -11.93 23.70
CA LEU A 140 -81.93 -13.00 23.47
C LEU A 140 -81.48 -13.04 22.01
N LYS A 141 -82.42 -12.88 21.07
CA LYS A 141 -82.08 -12.82 19.64
C LYS A 141 -81.23 -11.59 19.30
N ALA A 142 -81.47 -10.45 19.94
CA ALA A 142 -80.63 -9.26 19.79
C ALA A 142 -79.22 -9.50 20.35
N LYS A 143 -79.11 -10.02 21.58
CA LYS A 143 -77.84 -10.38 22.22
C LYS A 143 -77.04 -11.40 21.41
N TYR A 144 -77.72 -12.39 20.84
CA TYR A 144 -77.07 -13.38 19.96
C TYR A 144 -76.48 -12.71 18.71
N LYS A 145 -77.21 -11.80 18.07
CA LYS A 145 -76.70 -11.07 16.89
C LYS A 145 -75.50 -10.18 17.22
N THR A 146 -75.53 -9.47 18.34
CA THR A 146 -74.38 -8.64 18.76
C THR A 146 -73.18 -9.51 19.08
N LEU A 147 -73.37 -10.62 19.79
CA LEU A 147 -72.31 -11.56 20.13
C LEU A 147 -71.67 -12.19 18.87
N VAL A 148 -72.47 -12.51 17.85
CA VAL A 148 -71.95 -13.02 16.57
C VAL A 148 -71.07 -11.96 15.88
N ALA A 149 -71.52 -10.71 15.81
CA ALA A 149 -70.75 -9.63 15.20
C ALA A 149 -69.42 -9.36 15.95
N GLU A 150 -69.46 -9.34 17.28
CA GLU A 150 -68.26 -9.21 18.13
C GLU A 150 -67.29 -10.38 17.91
N SER A 151 -67.81 -11.61 17.79
CA SER A 151 -66.98 -12.79 17.50
C SER A 151 -66.33 -12.73 16.12
N GLU A 152 -67.06 -12.27 15.09
CA GLU A 152 -66.51 -12.10 13.74
C GLU A 152 -65.43 -11.02 13.72
N GLN A 153 -65.65 -9.90 14.41
CA GLN A 153 -64.64 -8.85 14.58
C GLN A 153 -63.38 -9.37 15.28
N ALA A 154 -63.53 -10.10 16.39
CA ALA A 154 -62.39 -10.66 17.12
C ALA A 154 -61.59 -11.68 16.27
N MET A 155 -62.27 -12.47 15.42
CA MET A 155 -61.60 -13.37 14.48
C MET A 155 -60.81 -12.61 13.41
N GLN A 156 -61.35 -11.50 12.90
CA GLN A 156 -60.66 -10.66 11.92
C GLN A 156 -59.43 -10.00 12.54
N GLU A 157 -59.56 -9.41 13.73
CA GLU A 157 -58.43 -8.80 14.46
C GLU A 157 -57.33 -9.84 14.71
N LEU A 158 -57.67 -11.06 15.15
CA LEU A 158 -56.70 -12.16 15.32
C LEU A 158 -56.00 -12.54 14.03
N SER A 159 -56.70 -12.54 12.89
CA SER A 159 -56.11 -12.77 11.58
C SER A 159 -55.10 -11.67 11.24
N ASP A 160 -55.47 -10.41 11.44
CA ASP A 160 -54.61 -9.26 11.17
C ASP A 160 -53.35 -9.30 12.05
N TYR A 161 -53.50 -9.52 13.36
CA TYR A 161 -52.38 -9.71 14.29
C TYR A 161 -51.45 -10.85 13.86
N ARG A 162 -52.02 -11.96 13.38
CA ARG A 162 -51.22 -13.10 12.90
C ARG A 162 -50.40 -12.71 11.68
N THR A 163 -50.99 -12.03 10.70
CA THR A 163 -50.25 -11.59 9.51
C THR A 163 -49.16 -10.57 9.86
N GLU A 164 -49.45 -9.62 10.76
CA GLU A 164 -48.49 -8.64 11.23
C GLU A 164 -47.30 -9.31 11.96
N ALA A 165 -47.59 -10.28 12.83
CA ALA A 165 -46.56 -11.06 13.52
C ALA A 165 -45.67 -11.80 12.52
N TRP A 166 -46.25 -12.43 11.50
CA TRP A 166 -45.49 -13.09 10.42
C TRP A 166 -44.59 -12.11 9.67
N CYS A 167 -45.09 -10.93 9.31
CA CYS A 167 -44.29 -9.88 8.67
C CYS A 167 -43.13 -9.41 9.56
N LYS A 168 -43.38 -9.19 10.85
CA LYS A 168 -42.35 -8.78 11.83
C LYS A 168 -41.26 -9.84 11.97
N THR A 169 -41.62 -11.12 12.04
CA THR A 169 -40.65 -12.23 12.07
C THR A 169 -39.78 -12.24 10.82
N GLY A 170 -40.37 -12.10 9.63
CA GLY A 170 -39.61 -12.03 8.38
C GLY A 170 -38.64 -10.85 8.32
N TRP A 171 -39.04 -9.68 8.82
CA TRP A 171 -38.17 -8.52 8.95
C TRP A 171 -36.99 -8.76 9.91
N LEU A 172 -37.24 -9.41 11.06
CA LEU A 172 -36.19 -9.75 12.01
C LEU A 172 -35.16 -10.71 11.42
N GLU A 173 -35.60 -11.75 10.70
CA GLU A 173 -34.70 -12.68 10.01
C GLU A 173 -33.83 -11.97 8.98
N GLN A 174 -34.39 -11.02 8.23
CA GLN A 174 -33.64 -10.24 7.25
C GLN A 174 -32.58 -9.35 7.91
N ILE A 175 -32.93 -8.69 9.01
CA ILE A 175 -31.98 -7.89 9.80
C ILE A 175 -30.86 -8.78 10.35
N GLN A 176 -31.19 -9.98 10.83
CA GLN A 176 -30.18 -10.95 11.31
C GLN A 176 -29.23 -11.37 10.19
N ARG A 177 -29.71 -11.70 9.00
CA ARG A 177 -28.84 -12.03 7.84
C ARG A 177 -27.89 -10.88 7.50
N GLN A 178 -28.42 -9.66 7.39
CA GLN A 178 -27.60 -8.48 7.11
C GLN A 178 -26.57 -8.19 8.21
N ARG A 179 -26.90 -8.50 9.47
CA ARG A 179 -25.94 -8.44 10.57
C ARG A 179 -24.82 -9.46 10.37
N PHE A 180 -25.13 -10.72 10.10
CA PHE A 180 -24.11 -11.76 9.87
C PHE A 180 -23.19 -11.43 8.68
N GLU A 181 -23.73 -10.89 7.58
CA GLU A 181 -22.92 -10.44 6.45
C GLU A 181 -21.95 -9.31 6.82
N ARG A 182 -22.41 -8.34 7.62
CA ARG A 182 -21.57 -7.26 8.10
C ARG A 182 -20.50 -7.77 9.06
N ASP A 183 -20.85 -8.65 9.99
CA ASP A 183 -19.91 -9.25 10.94
C ASP A 183 -18.83 -10.06 10.20
N SER A 184 -19.21 -10.82 9.17
CA SER A 184 -18.25 -11.54 8.30
C SER A 184 -17.29 -10.58 7.58
N LYS A 185 -17.80 -9.49 7.01
CA LYS A 185 -16.95 -8.46 6.37
C LYS A 185 -16.00 -7.80 7.36
N ILE A 186 -16.46 -7.53 8.59
CA ILE A 186 -15.64 -6.97 9.66
C ILE A 186 -14.47 -7.92 9.97
N GLU A 187 -14.69 -9.23 10.06
CA GLU A 187 -13.58 -10.17 10.35
C GLU A 187 -12.59 -10.28 9.21
N VAL A 188 -13.03 -10.24 7.96
CA VAL A 188 -12.12 -10.15 6.81
C VAL A 188 -11.26 -8.87 6.90
N PHE A 189 -11.86 -7.73 7.26
CA PHE A 189 -11.11 -6.48 7.43
C PHE A 189 -10.14 -6.53 8.63
N LYS A 190 -10.52 -7.11 9.76
CA LYS A 190 -9.60 -7.30 10.88
C LYS A 190 -8.39 -8.13 10.48
N GLN A 191 -8.62 -9.25 9.79
CA GLN A 191 -7.55 -10.11 9.32
C GLN A 191 -6.61 -9.37 8.35
N GLY A 192 -7.16 -8.65 7.37
CA GLY A 192 -6.35 -7.86 6.44
C GLY A 192 -5.58 -6.70 7.11
N LEU A 193 -6.11 -6.14 8.20
CA LEU A 193 -5.38 -5.14 9.00
C LEU A 193 -4.22 -5.77 9.79
N LEU A 194 -4.42 -6.97 10.35
CA LEU A 194 -3.36 -7.71 11.04
C LEU A 194 -2.21 -8.06 10.09
N GLU A 195 -2.51 -8.62 8.91
CA GLU A 195 -1.52 -8.96 7.88
C GLU A 195 -0.72 -7.73 7.43
N LYS A 196 -1.39 -6.59 7.23
CA LYS A 196 -0.72 -5.32 6.91
C LYS A 196 0.16 -4.83 8.07
N SER A 197 -0.29 -4.98 9.30
CA SER A 197 0.48 -4.61 10.49
C SER A 197 1.76 -5.44 10.61
N ASP A 198 1.67 -6.75 10.37
CA ASP A 198 2.83 -7.65 10.37
C ASP A 198 3.79 -7.32 9.22
N SER A 199 3.27 -7.02 8.04
CA SER A 199 4.07 -6.57 6.89
C SER A 199 4.82 -5.26 7.19
N ILE A 200 4.15 -4.28 7.81
CA ILE A 200 4.77 -3.02 8.24
C ILE A 200 5.87 -3.28 9.28
N ARG A 201 5.66 -4.21 10.21
CA ARG A 201 6.66 -4.58 11.22
C ARG A 201 7.91 -5.17 10.56
N SER A 202 7.75 -6.12 9.65
CA SER A 202 8.84 -6.72 8.88
C SER A 202 9.60 -5.66 8.07
N LEU A 203 8.91 -4.81 7.31
CA LEU A 203 9.54 -3.72 6.56
C LEU A 203 10.30 -2.74 7.45
N LYS A 204 9.81 -2.47 8.65
CA LYS A 204 10.49 -1.60 9.63
C LYS A 204 11.79 -2.23 10.11
N GLU A 205 11.82 -3.54 10.32
CA GLU A 205 13.02 -4.27 10.70
C GLU A 205 14.05 -4.29 9.57
N GLU A 206 13.63 -4.59 8.33
CA GLU A 206 14.50 -4.54 7.15
C GLU A 206 15.08 -3.14 6.94
N LEU A 207 14.25 -2.08 7.08
CA LEU A 207 14.70 -0.70 6.94
C LEU A 207 15.75 -0.36 8.01
N LYS A 208 15.56 -0.80 9.25
CA LYS A 208 16.55 -0.63 10.33
C LYS A 208 17.87 -1.35 9.99
N GLN A 209 17.80 -2.57 9.47
CA GLN A 209 18.98 -3.34 9.05
C GLN A 209 19.72 -2.62 7.91
N ARG A 210 19.01 -2.23 6.84
CA ARG A 210 19.60 -1.51 5.69
C ARG A 210 20.25 -0.20 6.11
N ARG A 211 19.68 0.54 7.06
CA ARG A 211 20.32 1.73 7.63
C ARG A 211 21.65 1.40 8.31
N GLY A 212 21.71 0.30 9.06
CA GLY A 212 22.95 -0.20 9.65
C GLY A 212 24.01 -0.53 8.60
N GLU A 213 23.63 -1.27 7.55
CA GLU A 213 24.51 -1.61 6.42
C GLU A 213 25.05 -0.36 5.72
N VAL A 214 24.21 0.65 5.47
CA VAL A 214 24.64 1.92 4.85
C VAL A 214 25.65 2.65 5.74
N THR A 215 25.43 2.70 7.06
CA THR A 215 26.40 3.34 7.97
C THR A 215 27.73 2.60 8.00
N HIS A 216 27.71 1.28 7.96
CA HIS A 216 28.92 0.46 7.92
C HIS A 216 29.70 0.66 6.61
N LEU A 217 29.03 0.57 5.45
CA LEU A 217 29.65 0.80 4.16
C LEU A 217 30.21 2.23 4.02
N LYS A 218 29.53 3.22 4.63
CA LYS A 218 30.02 4.60 4.65
C LYS A 218 31.32 4.74 5.46
N LEU A 219 31.48 3.98 6.54
CA LEU A 219 32.72 3.92 7.31
C LEU A 219 33.82 3.23 6.49
N GLN A 220 33.55 2.04 5.96
CA GLN A 220 34.51 1.31 5.11
C GLN A 220 35.00 2.13 3.91
N LYS A 221 34.10 2.89 3.28
CA LYS A 221 34.49 3.79 2.19
C LYS A 221 35.49 4.86 2.66
N LYS A 222 35.32 5.41 3.86
CA LYS A 222 36.27 6.39 4.42
C LYS A 222 37.62 5.74 4.70
N ASP A 223 37.62 4.59 5.36
CA ASP A 223 38.84 3.84 5.68
C ASP A 223 39.64 3.53 4.40
N LEU A 224 38.96 3.00 3.38
CA LEU A 224 39.57 2.73 2.07
C LEU A 224 40.06 4.01 1.35
N GLN A 225 39.38 5.14 1.53
CA GLN A 225 39.84 6.42 0.97
C GLN A 225 41.13 6.89 1.65
N GLU A 226 41.24 6.72 2.96
CA GLU A 226 42.45 7.04 3.72
C GLU A 226 43.62 6.12 3.31
N GLU A 227 43.39 4.81 3.22
CA GLU A 227 44.40 3.85 2.73
C GLU A 227 44.90 4.18 1.31
N LEU A 228 44.01 4.62 0.42
CA LEU A 228 44.38 5.03 -0.94
C LEU A 228 45.25 6.28 -0.97
N GLU A 229 44.98 7.27 -0.11
CA GLU A 229 45.82 8.46 -0.03
C GLU A 229 47.19 8.16 0.58
N GLU A 230 47.26 7.33 1.63
CA GLU A 230 48.55 6.88 2.18
C GLU A 230 49.40 6.12 1.15
N PHE A 231 48.75 5.27 0.34
CA PHE A 231 49.43 4.56 -0.73
C PHE A 231 49.96 5.52 -1.81
N ARG A 232 49.17 6.54 -2.19
CA ARG A 232 49.57 7.56 -3.15
C ARG A 232 50.79 8.34 -2.66
N GLU A 233 50.76 8.81 -1.41
CA GLU A 233 51.87 9.54 -0.80
C GLU A 233 53.15 8.69 -0.76
N ARG A 234 53.03 7.41 -0.41
CA ARG A 234 54.15 6.46 -0.42
C ARG A 234 54.73 6.29 -1.82
N GLN A 235 53.88 6.13 -2.83
CA GLN A 235 54.31 5.99 -4.22
C GLN A 235 55.03 7.26 -4.70
N ASP A 236 54.49 8.43 -4.39
CA ASP A 236 55.10 9.72 -4.74
C ASP A 236 56.46 9.91 -4.07
N PHE A 237 56.59 9.50 -2.80
CA PHE A 237 57.87 9.52 -2.10
C PHE A 237 58.89 8.59 -2.79
N GLN A 238 58.50 7.36 -3.13
CA GLN A 238 59.38 6.42 -3.82
C GLN A 238 59.81 6.93 -5.21
N ASN A 239 58.88 7.51 -5.97
CA ASN A 239 59.17 8.09 -7.28
C ASN A 239 60.16 9.26 -7.19
N LYS A 240 60.01 10.13 -6.19
CA LYS A 240 60.95 11.23 -5.92
C LYS A 240 62.33 10.69 -5.57
N LEU A 241 62.39 9.73 -4.64
CA LEU A 241 63.64 9.10 -4.22
C LEU A 241 64.37 8.44 -5.40
N LEU A 242 63.65 7.69 -6.24
CA LEU A 242 64.20 7.06 -7.43
C LEU A 242 64.76 8.09 -8.41
N THR A 243 64.00 9.16 -8.66
CA THR A 243 64.42 10.25 -9.56
C THR A 243 65.70 10.93 -9.06
N GLU A 244 65.82 11.16 -7.76
CA GLU A 244 67.00 11.79 -7.16
C GLU A 244 68.21 10.86 -7.17
N ASN A 245 68.02 9.58 -6.89
CA ASN A 245 69.07 8.57 -7.03
C ASN A 245 69.59 8.49 -8.48
N MET A 246 68.69 8.52 -9.48
CA MET A 246 69.08 8.54 -10.90
C MET A 246 69.91 9.79 -11.24
N LYS A 247 69.54 10.97 -10.73
CA LYS A 247 70.32 12.22 -10.91
C LYS A 247 71.71 12.08 -10.30
N LEU A 248 71.81 11.60 -9.06
CA LEU A 248 73.10 11.43 -8.37
C LEU A 248 74.02 10.42 -9.08
N CYS A 249 73.46 9.31 -9.57
CA CYS A 249 74.21 8.34 -10.38
C CYS A 249 74.75 8.98 -11.66
N HIS A 250 73.89 9.70 -12.39
CA HIS A 250 74.30 10.39 -13.60
C HIS A 250 75.38 11.43 -13.33
N ASP A 251 75.22 12.28 -12.31
CA ASP A 251 76.22 13.30 -11.92
C ASP A 251 77.55 12.68 -11.50
N MET A 252 77.52 11.50 -10.87
CA MET A 252 78.73 10.76 -10.53
C MET A 252 79.43 10.20 -11.78
N GLU A 253 78.69 9.61 -12.72
CA GLU A 253 79.23 9.10 -13.99
C GLU A 253 79.80 10.23 -14.86
N MET A 254 79.08 11.35 -14.96
CA MET A 254 79.54 12.54 -15.68
C MET A 254 80.86 13.08 -15.12
N ARG A 255 81.01 13.14 -13.79
CA ARG A 255 82.28 13.54 -13.17
C ARG A 255 83.43 12.56 -13.44
N LYS A 256 83.16 11.26 -13.48
CA LYS A 256 84.16 10.25 -13.84
C LYS A 256 84.66 10.46 -15.28
N ILE A 257 83.73 10.57 -16.23
CA ILE A 257 84.05 10.80 -17.65
C ILE A 257 84.81 12.12 -17.83
N GLN A 258 84.41 13.19 -17.14
CA GLN A 258 85.12 14.47 -17.18
C GLN A 258 86.55 14.37 -16.68
N LYS A 259 86.78 13.63 -15.59
CA LYS A 259 88.13 13.41 -15.06
C LYS A 259 88.99 12.62 -16.06
N GLU A 260 88.46 11.53 -16.60
CA GLU A 260 89.13 10.72 -17.62
C GLU A 260 89.47 11.55 -18.88
N LEU A 261 88.59 12.47 -19.27
CA LEU A 261 88.82 13.39 -20.38
C LEU A 261 89.98 14.37 -20.12
N GLU A 262 90.06 14.96 -18.92
CA GLU A 262 91.17 15.87 -18.56
C GLU A 262 92.49 15.11 -18.40
N ASP A 263 92.46 13.88 -17.84
CA ASP A 263 93.64 13.00 -17.76
C ASP A 263 94.15 12.67 -19.18
N ALA A 264 93.28 12.23 -20.09
CA ALA A 264 93.64 11.93 -21.49
C ALA A 264 94.14 13.16 -22.27
N LYS A 265 93.56 14.34 -22.01
CA LYS A 265 94.01 15.61 -22.59
C LYS A 265 95.40 16.00 -22.09
N GLY A 266 95.67 15.81 -20.80
CA GLY A 266 96.99 16.00 -20.20
C GLY A 266 98.04 15.09 -20.84
N GLU A 267 97.70 13.81 -21.06
CA GLU A 267 98.56 12.84 -21.76
C GLU A 267 98.83 13.27 -23.21
N LEU A 268 97.79 13.71 -23.94
CA LEU A 268 97.92 14.19 -25.32
C LEU A 268 98.86 15.41 -25.42
N ASP A 269 98.75 16.36 -24.50
CA ASP A 269 99.61 17.55 -24.51
C ASP A 269 101.06 17.20 -24.13
N ALA A 270 101.27 16.24 -23.22
CA ALA A 270 102.59 15.69 -22.92
C ALA A 270 103.21 14.99 -24.14
N GLU A 271 102.42 14.19 -24.87
CA GLU A 271 102.87 13.52 -26.09
C GLU A 271 103.20 14.52 -27.20
N LYS A 272 102.36 15.54 -27.43
CA LYS A 272 102.66 16.64 -28.36
C LYS A 272 103.96 17.33 -27.98
N ALA A 273 104.19 17.63 -26.70
CA ALA A 273 105.41 18.26 -26.22
C ALA A 273 106.66 17.37 -26.40
N LEU A 274 106.51 16.05 -26.26
CA LEU A 274 107.57 15.10 -26.53
C LEU A 274 107.86 15.01 -28.04
N ASN A 275 106.82 15.00 -28.87
CA ASN A 275 106.92 14.99 -30.32
C ASN A 275 107.59 16.26 -30.87
N THR A 276 107.23 17.45 -30.38
CA THR A 276 107.91 18.69 -30.78
C THR A 276 109.39 18.66 -30.43
N LYS A 277 109.76 18.19 -29.23
CA LYS A 277 111.17 17.95 -28.84
C LYS A 277 111.86 16.96 -29.79
N LYS A 278 111.18 15.88 -30.18
CA LYS A 278 111.70 14.89 -31.14
C LYS A 278 111.94 15.52 -32.53
N TRP A 279 110.99 16.30 -33.05
CA TRP A 279 111.14 17.06 -34.30
C TRP A 279 112.30 18.05 -34.25
N MET A 280 112.45 18.81 -33.15
CA MET A 280 113.59 19.70 -32.97
C MET A 280 114.93 18.94 -32.98
N ARG A 281 115.00 17.78 -32.32
CA ARG A 281 116.20 16.90 -32.39
C ARG A 281 116.47 16.44 -33.82
N LEU A 282 115.44 16.03 -34.57
CA LEU A 282 115.58 15.61 -35.97
C LEU A 282 116.09 16.75 -36.86
N ILE A 283 115.52 17.94 -36.75
CA ILE A 283 115.97 19.13 -37.50
C ILE A 283 117.40 19.50 -37.14
N PHE A 284 117.74 19.48 -35.84
CA PHE A 284 119.10 19.71 -35.38
C PHE A 284 120.09 18.71 -35.98
N LEU A 285 119.77 17.41 -35.97
CA LEU A 285 120.57 16.37 -36.62
C LEU A 285 120.69 16.59 -38.14
N GLN A 286 119.61 17.01 -38.81
CA GLN A 286 119.61 17.31 -40.25
C GLN A 286 120.47 18.55 -40.58
N SER A 287 120.51 19.54 -39.69
CA SER A 287 121.36 20.74 -39.81
C SER A 287 122.85 20.47 -39.58
N MET A 288 123.20 19.39 -38.88
CA MET A 288 124.58 18.97 -38.57
C MET A 288 125.24 18.10 -39.65
N GLY A 289 124.61 17.94 -40.83
CA GLY A 289 125.32 17.54 -42.06
C GLY A 289 125.69 16.06 -42.22
N LEU A 290 124.81 15.11 -41.90
CA LEU A 290 124.97 13.70 -42.30
C LEU A 290 123.67 13.07 -42.86
N SER A 291 123.72 12.81 -44.17
CA SER A 291 122.93 11.87 -44.99
C SER A 291 121.81 12.40 -45.90
N ARG A 292 122.19 12.61 -47.17
CA ARG A 292 121.44 12.15 -48.34
C ARG A 292 121.46 10.62 -48.38
N VAL A 293 120.31 9.96 -48.24
CA VAL A 293 119.95 8.73 -49.00
C VAL A 293 118.45 8.80 -49.30
N SER A 294 118.14 8.81 -50.59
CA SER A 294 116.83 8.59 -51.17
C SER A 294 116.40 7.12 -51.03
N SER A 295 115.14 6.85 -50.68
CA SER A 295 114.33 5.82 -51.35
C SER A 295 112.83 5.98 -51.07
N SER A 296 112.11 5.92 -52.19
CA SER A 296 110.69 5.70 -52.42
C SER A 296 109.98 4.76 -51.45
N THR A 297 108.75 5.11 -51.04
CA THR A 297 107.65 4.14 -50.91
C THR A 297 106.30 4.83 -51.16
N ILE A 298 105.46 4.10 -51.89
CA ILE A 298 104.18 4.42 -52.53
C ILE A 298 103.12 4.88 -51.52
N ILE A 299 102.46 6.03 -51.77
CA ILE A 299 101.18 6.36 -51.14
C ILE A 299 100.08 5.63 -51.92
N GLN A 300 99.74 4.43 -51.46
CA GLN A 300 98.53 3.74 -51.88
C GLN A 300 97.31 4.42 -51.23
N LYS A 301 96.43 4.98 -52.07
CA LYS A 301 95.02 5.22 -51.72
C LYS A 301 94.42 3.88 -51.30
N HIS A 302 94.15 3.71 -50.01
CA HIS A 302 93.11 2.79 -49.57
C HIS A 302 91.91 3.61 -49.11
N GLN A 303 90.95 3.73 -50.03
CA GLN A 303 89.54 3.72 -49.65
C GLN A 303 89.30 2.45 -48.85
N PHE A 304 88.86 2.61 -47.60
CA PHE A 304 88.13 1.57 -46.90
C PHE A 304 86.68 2.04 -46.79
N PHE A 305 85.86 1.49 -47.68
CA PHE A 305 84.46 1.24 -47.41
C PHE A 305 84.37 0.14 -46.35
N GLY A 306 83.36 0.24 -45.51
CA GLY A 306 82.97 -0.77 -44.54
C GLY A 306 82.36 -0.09 -43.32
N ASP A 307 81.16 -0.37 -42.87
CA ASP A 307 79.99 -1.08 -43.38
C ASP A 307 78.91 -0.71 -42.34
N GLN A 308 77.70 -0.39 -42.77
CA GLN A 308 76.55 -0.50 -41.86
C GLN A 308 76.29 -1.98 -41.57
N PRO A 309 75.87 -2.31 -40.34
CA PRO A 309 74.79 -3.27 -40.12
C PRO A 309 73.56 -2.48 -39.64
N SER A 310 72.50 -2.36 -40.44
CA SER A 310 71.37 -3.30 -40.53
C SER A 310 70.75 -3.59 -39.15
N LEU A 311 69.61 -2.99 -38.82
CA LEU A 311 68.25 -3.50 -39.09
C LEU A 311 67.72 -4.41 -37.97
N TRP A 312 66.50 -4.05 -37.51
CA TRP A 312 65.49 -4.81 -36.75
C TRP A 312 65.70 -4.81 -35.23
N SER A 313 64.68 -4.65 -34.38
CA SER A 313 63.23 -4.80 -34.55
C SER A 313 62.49 -4.16 -33.37
N SER A 314 61.24 -3.75 -33.64
CA SER A 314 60.00 -3.94 -32.83
C SER A 314 60.11 -3.98 -31.29
N SER A 315 59.25 -3.30 -30.53
CA SER A 315 57.79 -3.35 -30.67
C SER A 315 57.08 -2.27 -29.85
N HIS A 316 55.97 -1.82 -30.43
CA HIS A 316 54.76 -1.28 -29.82
C HIS A 316 54.56 -1.53 -28.31
N PHE A 317 54.12 -0.50 -27.59
CA PHE A 317 52.84 -0.57 -26.88
C PHE A 317 52.08 0.76 -26.98
N HIS A 318 50.77 0.60 -27.08
CA HIS A 318 49.75 1.55 -27.49
C HIS A 318 49.52 2.72 -26.53
N THR A 319 49.29 3.90 -27.11
CA THR A 319 48.28 4.85 -26.64
C THR A 319 46.89 4.39 -27.11
N SER A 320 46.02 4.01 -26.18
CA SER A 320 44.54 3.90 -26.30
C SER A 320 44.01 3.73 -24.86
N LEU A 321 43.51 4.76 -24.16
CA LEU A 321 42.14 5.26 -24.20
C LEU A 321 41.06 4.17 -24.34
N LEU A 322 40.54 3.70 -23.20
CA LEU A 322 39.20 3.13 -22.94
C LEU A 322 39.19 2.80 -21.43
N GLY A 323 38.51 3.53 -20.54
CA GLY A 323 37.10 3.87 -20.65
C GLY A 323 36.28 2.60 -20.44
N LYS A 324 36.02 2.23 -19.17
CA LYS A 324 34.73 1.66 -18.76
C LYS A 324 34.50 1.77 -17.25
N PRO A 325 33.24 2.01 -16.85
CA PRO A 325 32.83 2.30 -15.49
C PRO A 325 32.52 1.02 -14.72
N TRP A 326 32.70 1.05 -13.39
CA TRP A 326 32.17 0.04 -12.51
C TRP A 326 30.71 0.36 -12.18
N LEU A 327 29.87 -0.66 -12.37
CA LEU A 327 28.52 -0.83 -11.85
C LEU A 327 28.54 -0.96 -10.33
#